data_AF-W7JPB6-F1
#
_entry.id   AF-W7JPB6-F1
#
_cell.length_a   1.000
_cell.length_b   1.000
_cell.length_c   1.000
_cell.angle_alpha   90.00
_cell.angle_beta   90.00
_cell.angle_gamma   90.00
#
_symmetry.space_group_name_H-M   'P 1'
#
loop_
_entity.id
_entity.type
_entity.pdbx_description
1 polymer ?
#
loop_
_entity_poly.entity_id
_entity_poly.type
_entity_poly.pdbx_seq_one_letter_code
_entity_poly.pdbx_strand_id
1 'polypeptide(L)'
;MNYYKILGVTQNACKKTIREAYLKKVKLYHPDLNKSPDATTKFKQIQEAYQALYNNDKSKFFYINLIFKLFPLFVVPFLFLFVVYKQYILKSHFKEKPILIYDAYGRAFLVDIHGRKFRASEFDKY
;
A
#
# COMPACT_ATOMS: atom_id res chain seq x y z
N MET A 1 15.40 34.26 9.22
CA MET A 1 16.54 33.54 9.81
C MET A 1 17.13 32.60 8.77
N ASN A 2 18.45 32.54 8.63
CA ASN A 2 19.11 31.65 7.67
C ASN A 2 19.76 30.47 8.42
N TYR A 3 19.10 29.31 8.43
CA TYR A 3 19.56 28.12 9.15
C TYR A 3 20.91 27.58 8.66
N TYR A 4 21.22 27.74 7.37
CA TYR A 4 22.51 27.38 6.80
C TYR A 4 23.63 28.24 7.38
N LYS A 5 23.40 29.56 7.54
CA LYS A 5 24.33 30.45 8.22
C LYS A 5 24.49 30.11 9.71
N ILE A 6 23.40 29.75 10.39
CA ILE A 6 23.43 29.36 11.81
C ILE A 6 24.25 28.09 12.03
N LEU A 7 24.21 27.11 11.12
CA LEU A 7 25.07 25.92 11.18
C LEU A 7 26.44 26.12 10.52
N GLY A 8 26.65 27.19 9.75
CA GLY A 8 27.90 27.47 9.06
C GLY A 8 28.14 26.53 7.88
N VAL A 9 27.07 26.13 7.19
CA VAL A 9 27.10 25.21 6.05
C VAL A 9 26.58 25.89 4.80
N THR A 10 26.95 25.38 3.62
CA THR A 10 26.41 25.86 2.35
C THR A 10 24.98 25.37 2.15
N GLN A 11 24.20 26.03 1.29
CA GLN A 11 22.82 25.63 0.99
C GLN A 11 22.73 24.24 0.33
N ASN A 12 23.80 23.84 -0.36
CA ASN A 12 23.93 22.53 -1.01
C ASN A 12 24.59 21.47 -0.11
N ALA A 13 24.77 21.74 1.19
CA ALA A 13 25.42 20.81 2.09
C ALA A 13 24.60 19.52 2.26
N CYS A 14 25.26 18.37 2.14
CA CYS A 14 24.62 17.08 2.38
C CYS A 14 24.27 16.91 3.88
N LYS A 15 23.26 16.08 4.17
CA LYS A 15 22.85 15.72 5.54
C LYS A 15 23.99 15.32 6.46
N LYS A 16 24.99 14.61 5.93
CA LYS A 16 26.18 14.22 6.68
C LYS A 16 26.93 15.46 7.17
N THR A 17 27.17 16.42 6.28
CA THR A 17 27.83 17.71 6.58
C THR A 17 27.01 18.54 7.55
N ILE A 18 25.68 18.57 7.41
CA ILE A 18 24.76 19.26 8.33
C ILE A 18 24.85 18.65 9.75
N ARG A 19 24.87 17.32 9.85
CA ARG A 19 25.03 16.60 11.12
C ARG A 19 26.40 16.84 11.75
N GLU A 20 27.47 16.82 10.97
CA GLU A 20 28.82 17.10 11.45
C GLU A 20 28.96 18.54 11.97
N ALA A 21 28.42 19.52 11.24
CA ALA A 21 28.43 20.92 11.65
C ALA A 21 27.63 21.14 12.95
N TYR A 22 26.47 20.50 13.08
CA TYR A 22 25.67 20.49 14.30
C TYR A 22 26.47 19.94 15.49
N LEU A 23 27.09 18.76 15.35
CA LEU A 23 27.87 18.14 16.42
C LEU A 23 29.06 19.02 16.87
N LYS A 24 29.74 19.67 15.93
CA LYS A 24 30.82 20.63 16.24
C LYS A 24 30.30 21.80 17.08
N LYS A 25 29.16 22.39 16.70
CA LYS A 25 28.59 23.53 17.42
C LYS A 25 27.99 23.14 18.78
N VAL A 26 27.38 21.97 18.89
CA VAL A 26 26.87 21.44 20.17
C VAL A 26 28.01 21.28 21.17
N LYS A 27 29.17 20.76 20.76
CA LYS A 27 30.33 20.65 21.66
C LYS A 27 30.84 22.02 22.16
N LEU A 28 30.73 23.07 21.33
CA LEU A 28 31.18 24.42 21.67
C LEU A 28 30.20 25.19 22.57
N TYR A 29 28.91 24.94 22.41
CA TYR A 29 27.84 25.66 23.11
C TYR A 29 27.01 24.78 24.04
N HIS A 30 27.52 23.61 24.43
CA HIS A 30 26.83 22.74 25.38
C HIS A 30 26.69 23.48 26.72
N PRO A 31 25.49 23.54 27.34
CA PRO A 31 25.29 24.26 28.60
C PRO A 31 26.21 23.76 29.73
N ASP A 32 26.54 22.47 29.72
CA ASP A 32 27.45 21.88 30.72
C ASP A 32 28.92 22.29 30.53
N LEU A 33 29.33 22.54 29.27
CA LEU A 33 30.74 22.87 28.93
C LEU A 33 30.97 24.37 28.85
N ASN A 34 29.92 25.15 28.54
CA ASN A 34 30.00 26.58 28.32
C ASN A 34 28.96 27.31 29.17
N LYS A 35 29.42 27.93 30.27
CA LYS A 35 28.59 28.65 31.23
C LYS A 35 28.31 30.10 30.84
N SER A 36 28.62 30.49 29.60
CA SER A 36 28.30 31.83 29.11
C SER A 36 26.78 32.02 29.06
N PRO A 37 26.25 33.20 29.45
CA PRO A 37 24.80 33.48 29.37
C PRO A 37 24.24 33.36 27.94
N ASP A 38 25.09 33.51 26.92
CA ASP A 38 24.71 33.37 25.51
C ASP A 38 24.78 31.93 24.99
N ALA A 39 25.32 30.99 25.76
CA ALA A 39 25.48 29.61 25.31
C ALA A 39 24.10 28.94 25.10
N THR A 40 23.17 29.16 26.03
CA THR A 40 21.81 28.60 25.97
C THR A 40 21.02 29.11 24.76
N THR A 41 21.11 30.40 24.47
CA THR A 41 20.40 31.02 23.32
C THR A 41 20.98 30.53 22.00
N LYS A 42 22.32 30.46 21.87
CA LYS A 42 22.99 29.91 20.68
C LYS A 42 22.70 28.43 20.50
N PHE A 43 22.72 27.65 21.57
CA PHE A 43 22.40 26.22 21.56
C PHE A 43 20.99 25.97 21.01
N LYS A 44 20.00 26.73 21.49
CA LYS A 44 18.62 26.64 21.02
C LYS A 44 18.50 26.96 19.52
N GLN A 45 19.16 28.02 19.06
CA GLN A 45 19.19 28.38 17.63
C GLN A 45 19.86 27.30 16.76
N ILE A 46 20.94 26.69 17.23
CA ILE A 46 21.63 25.58 16.55
C ILE A 46 20.71 24.35 16.44
N GLN A 47 19.98 24.04 17.50
CA GLN A 47 19.05 22.91 17.54
C GLN A 47 17.86 23.12 16.58
N GLU A 48 17.26 24.31 16.58
CA GLU A 48 16.20 24.69 15.65
C GLU A 48 16.68 24.62 14.19
N ALA A 49 17.87 25.15 13.90
CA ALA A 49 18.47 25.10 12.56
C ALA A 49 18.71 23.67 12.08
N TYR A 50 19.22 22.80 12.95
CA TYR A 50 19.43 21.39 12.63
C TYR A 50 18.11 20.67 12.37
N GLN A 51 17.08 20.86 13.21
CA GLN A 51 15.78 20.23 13.00
C GLN A 51 15.15 20.66 11.67
N ALA A 52 15.18 21.94 11.34
CA ALA A 52 14.61 22.46 10.09
C ALA A 52 15.33 21.87 8.85
N LEU A 53 16.66 21.84 8.87
CA LEU A 53 17.45 21.36 7.73
C LEU A 53 17.47 19.83 7.62
N TYR A 54 17.48 19.12 8.73
CA TYR A 54 17.53 17.65 8.75
C TYR A 54 16.17 17.02 8.41
N ASN A 55 15.06 17.67 8.77
CA ASN A 55 13.70 17.17 8.50
C ASN A 55 13.22 17.41 7.06
N ASN A 56 13.93 18.19 6.24
CA ASN A 56 13.50 18.53 4.88
C ASN A 56 13.36 17.29 3.96
N ASP A 57 14.02 16.18 4.31
CA ASP A 57 13.92 14.90 3.60
C ASP A 57 12.81 13.96 4.12
N LYS A 58 12.07 14.33 5.18
CA LYS A 58 10.95 13.51 5.66
C LYS A 58 9.86 13.36 4.60
N SER A 59 9.77 14.28 3.65
CA SER A 59 8.79 14.29 2.57
C SER A 59 8.79 12.96 1.79
N LYS A 60 9.94 12.49 1.30
CA LYS A 60 9.99 11.30 0.44
C LYS A 60 9.65 10.01 1.19
N PHE A 61 10.18 9.85 2.40
CA PHE A 61 9.87 8.70 3.25
C PHE A 61 8.41 8.71 3.73
N PHE A 62 7.86 9.90 4.01
CA PHE A 62 6.46 10.08 4.40
C PHE A 62 5.51 9.69 3.26
N TYR A 63 5.75 10.14 2.02
CA TYR A 63 4.92 9.76 0.87
C TYR A 63 5.00 8.25 0.59
N ILE A 64 6.19 7.67 0.62
CA ILE A 64 6.37 6.22 0.41
C ILE A 64 5.63 5.42 1.49
N ASN A 65 5.79 5.78 2.76
CA ASN A 65 5.11 5.12 3.87
C ASN A 65 3.58 5.29 3.80
N LEU A 66 3.11 6.46 3.38
CA LEU A 66 1.69 6.74 3.17
C LEU A 66 1.11 5.86 2.05
N ILE A 67 1.82 5.73 0.93
CA ILE A 67 1.44 4.85 -0.19
C ILE A 67 1.39 3.39 0.29
N PHE A 68 2.41 2.92 1.02
CA PHE A 68 2.42 1.56 1.56
C PHE A 68 1.26 1.29 2.53
N LYS A 69 0.85 2.30 3.32
CA LYS A 69 -0.27 2.17 4.26
C LYS A 69 -1.64 2.18 3.57
N LEU A 70 -1.77 2.91 2.46
CA LEU A 70 -3.01 3.01 1.68
C LEU A 70 -3.19 1.87 0.68
N PHE A 71 -2.09 1.33 0.13
CA PHE A 71 -2.09 0.23 -0.86
C PHE A 71 -2.99 -0.96 -0.48
N PRO A 72 -2.88 -1.58 0.71
CA PRO A 72 -3.71 -2.74 1.06
C PRO A 72 -5.20 -2.40 1.14
N LEU A 73 -5.55 -1.16 1.46
CA LEU A 73 -6.94 -0.73 1.60
C LEU A 73 -7.71 -0.78 0.27
N PHE A 74 -7.01 -0.61 -0.85
CA PHE A 74 -7.63 -0.65 -2.19
C PHE A 74 -7.37 -1.99 -2.90
N VAL A 75 -6.19 -2.58 -2.73
CA VAL A 75 -5.83 -3.81 -3.44
C VAL A 75 -6.54 -5.03 -2.88
N VAL A 76 -6.69 -5.14 -1.56
CA VAL A 76 -7.32 -6.31 -0.93
C VAL A 76 -8.80 -6.42 -1.31
N PRO A 77 -9.63 -5.35 -1.25
CA PRO A 77 -11.02 -5.42 -1.70
C PRO A 77 -11.17 -5.74 -3.19
N PHE A 78 -10.29 -5.20 -4.03
CA PHE A 78 -10.36 -5.44 -5.48
C PHE A 78 -10.00 -6.89 -5.82
N LEU A 79 -8.96 -7.43 -5.16
CA LEU A 79 -8.54 -8.82 -5.33
C LEU A 79 -9.61 -9.78 -4.78
N PHE A 80 -10.22 -9.45 -3.64
CA PHE A 80 -11.34 -10.21 -3.09
C PHE A 80 -12.53 -10.24 -4.05
N LEU A 81 -12.94 -9.07 -4.57
CA LEU A 81 -14.03 -8.98 -5.53
C LEU A 81 -13.71 -9.73 -6.83
N PHE A 82 -12.46 -9.66 -7.31
CA PHE A 82 -12.01 -10.42 -8.47
C PHE A 82 -12.11 -11.93 -8.27
N VAL A 83 -11.69 -12.44 -7.10
CA VAL A 83 -11.80 -13.86 -6.75
C VAL A 83 -13.27 -14.28 -6.66
N VAL A 84 -14.10 -13.52 -5.97
CA VAL A 84 -15.54 -13.80 -5.86
C VAL A 84 -16.22 -13.79 -7.22
N TYR A 85 -15.89 -12.81 -8.07
CA TYR A 85 -16.41 -12.70 -9.43
C TYR A 85 -16.01 -13.90 -10.29
N LYS A 86 -14.74 -14.32 -10.24
CA LYS A 86 -14.26 -15.53 -10.93
C LYS A 86 -14.99 -16.78 -10.46
N GLN A 87 -15.20 -16.91 -9.15
CA GLN A 87 -15.91 -18.07 -8.60
C GLN A 87 -17.40 -18.08 -8.95
N TYR A 88 -18.04 -16.91 -8.99
CA TYR A 88 -19.43 -16.75 -9.42
C TYR A 88 -19.61 -17.18 -10.89
N ILE A 89 -18.75 -16.70 -11.79
CA ILE A 89 -18.78 -17.09 -13.21
C ILE A 89 -18.57 -18.59 -13.37
N LEU A 90 -17.55 -19.15 -12.72
CA LEU A 90 -17.24 -20.57 -12.84
C LEU A 90 -18.39 -21.46 -12.35
N LYS A 91 -19.08 -21.05 -11.28
CA LYS A 91 -20.25 -21.77 -10.75
C LYS A 91 -21.49 -21.63 -11.64
N SER A 92 -21.63 -20.54 -12.38
CA SER A 92 -22.77 -20.32 -13.28
C SER A 92 -22.74 -21.25 -14.51
N HIS A 93 -21.56 -21.54 -15.06
CA HIS A 93 -21.41 -22.45 -16.22
C HIS A 93 -21.68 -23.93 -15.92
N PHE A 94 -21.69 -24.35 -14.65
CA PHE A 94 -21.95 -25.76 -14.29
C PHE A 94 -23.44 -26.06 -14.03
N LYS A 95 -24.32 -25.06 -14.12
CA LYS A 95 -25.73 -25.17 -13.69
C LYS A 95 -26.73 -25.30 -14.84
N GLU A 96 -26.26 -25.55 -16.05
CA GLU A 96 -27.14 -25.83 -17.18
C GLU A 96 -27.59 -27.29 -17.09
N LYS A 97 -28.74 -27.52 -16.43
CA LYS A 97 -29.32 -28.86 -16.28
C LYS A 97 -29.76 -29.37 -17.66
N PRO A 98 -29.49 -30.64 -18.00
CA PRO A 98 -29.97 -31.19 -19.26
C PRO A 98 -31.50 -31.19 -19.28
N ILE A 99 -32.07 -30.86 -20.44
CA ILE A 99 -33.51 -30.79 -20.68
C ILE A 99 -34.04 -32.21 -20.90
N LEU A 100 -35.12 -32.59 -20.20
CA LEU A 100 -35.80 -33.86 -20.41
C LEU A 100 -36.76 -33.76 -21.60
N ILE A 101 -36.59 -34.64 -22.58
CA ILE A 101 -37.40 -34.73 -23.80
C ILE A 101 -37.93 -36.16 -23.94
N TYR A 102 -39.16 -36.30 -24.42
CA TYR A 102 -39.79 -37.58 -24.71
C TYR A 102 -39.91 -37.81 -26.22
N ASP A 103 -39.79 -39.06 -26.66
CA ASP A 103 -40.15 -39.44 -28.02
C ASP A 103 -41.63 -39.84 -28.15
N ALA A 104 -42.08 -40.15 -29.38
CA ALA A 104 -43.46 -40.55 -29.67
C ALA A 104 -43.91 -41.84 -28.95
N TYR A 105 -42.97 -42.61 -28.40
CA TYR A 105 -43.20 -43.86 -27.70
C TYR A 105 -43.07 -43.71 -26.17
N GLY A 106 -43.06 -42.47 -25.65
CA GLY A 106 -42.99 -42.21 -24.20
C GLY A 106 -41.59 -42.36 -23.61
N ARG A 107 -40.56 -42.52 -24.43
CA ARG A 107 -39.20 -42.76 -23.98
C ARG A 107 -38.43 -41.47 -23.70
N ALA A 108 -37.74 -41.42 -22.57
CA ALA A 108 -37.08 -40.24 -22.04
C ALA A 108 -35.59 -40.12 -22.45
N PHE A 109 -35.22 -38.88 -22.79
CA PHE A 109 -33.86 -38.49 -23.17
C PHE A 109 -33.49 -37.18 -22.48
N LEU A 110 -32.26 -37.10 -21.99
CA LEU A 110 -31.68 -35.87 -21.45
C LEU A 110 -30.84 -35.20 -22.52
N VAL A 111 -31.09 -33.92 -22.79
CA VAL A 111 -30.36 -33.12 -23.78
C VAL A 111 -29.53 -32.08 -23.07
N ASP A 112 -28.22 -32.21 -23.18
CA ASP A 112 -27.26 -31.21 -22.69
C ASP A 112 -27.27 -29.96 -23.59
N ILE A 113 -26.71 -28.86 -23.10
CA ILE A 113 -26.64 -27.55 -23.78
C ILE A 113 -25.82 -27.56 -25.07
N HIS A 114 -25.00 -28.59 -25.22
CA HIS A 114 -24.25 -28.90 -26.44
C HIS A 114 -25.07 -29.73 -27.46
N GLY A 115 -26.36 -29.95 -27.21
CA GLY A 115 -27.25 -30.76 -28.06
C GLY A 115 -27.02 -32.27 -27.97
N ARG A 116 -26.16 -32.72 -27.06
CA ARG A 116 -25.88 -34.16 -26.85
C ARG A 116 -27.07 -34.82 -26.15
N LYS A 117 -27.55 -35.92 -26.73
CA LYS A 117 -28.68 -36.69 -26.20
C LYS A 117 -28.17 -37.91 -25.43
N PHE A 118 -28.63 -38.05 -24.20
CA PHE A 118 -28.36 -39.19 -23.32
C PHE A 118 -29.66 -39.92 -23.04
N ARG A 119 -29.62 -41.26 -23.08
CA ARG A 119 -30.79 -42.08 -22.77
C ARG A 119 -31.06 -42.05 -21.27
N ALA A 120 -32.31 -41.80 -20.86
CA ALA A 120 -32.69 -41.70 -19.46
C ALA A 120 -33.90 -42.60 -19.16
N SER A 121 -33.68 -43.93 -19.24
CA SER A 121 -34.74 -44.95 -19.09
C SER A 121 -35.48 -44.91 -17.76
N GLU A 122 -34.86 -44.32 -16.73
CA GLU A 122 -35.46 -44.10 -15.41
C GLU A 122 -36.70 -43.18 -15.43
N PHE A 123 -36.84 -42.37 -16.49
CA PHE A 123 -37.95 -41.43 -16.68
C PHE A 123 -38.91 -41.83 -17.79
N ASP A 124 -38.78 -43.06 -18.34
CA ASP A 124 -39.68 -43.58 -19.37
C ASP A 124 -41.11 -43.64 -18.84
N LYS A 125 -42.06 -43.12 -19.63
CA LYS A 125 -43.50 -43.23 -19.33
C LYS A 125 -44.02 -44.50 -20.01
N TYR A 126 -44.38 -45.51 -19.20
CA TYR A 126 -45.05 -46.72 -19.65
C TYR A 126 -46.52 -46.47 -19.98
#